data_AF-A0AAE4EY52-F1
#
_entry.id   AF-A0AAE4EY52-F1
#
_cell.length_a   1.000
_cell.length_b   1.000
_cell.length_c   1.000
_cell.angle_alpha   90.00
_cell.angle_beta   90.00
_cell.angle_gamma   90.00
#
_symmetry.space_group_name_H-M   'P 1'
#
loop_
_entity.id
_entity.type
_entity.pdbx_description
1 polymer ?
#
loop_
_entity_poly.entity_id
_entity_poly.type
_entity_poly.pdbx_seq_one_letter_code
_entity_poly.pdbx_strand_id
1 'polypeptide(L)'
;MTLVIEDAGDDDYTLLVTDDGAVEARKRVPYDGVRVYTTATRDLPTGRRTQSQYGLSVDEVIGRYLARADTATPRPDLAESVAQALREVRQEGDDAC
;
A
#
# COMPACT_ATOMS: atom_id res chain seq x y z
N MET A 1 11.84 -7.81 -1.64
CA MET A 1 10.63 -8.62 -1.46
C MET A 1 9.41 -7.71 -1.26
N THR A 2 8.16 -8.18 -1.44
CA THR A 2 6.96 -7.39 -1.08
C THR A 2 6.42 -7.86 0.26
N LEU A 3 6.30 -6.95 1.22
CA LEU A 3 5.82 -7.23 2.57
C LEU A 3 4.34 -6.88 2.68
N VAL A 4 3.49 -7.87 2.96
CA VAL A 4 2.07 -7.64 3.24
C VAL A 4 1.94 -7.27 4.71
N ILE A 5 1.41 -6.08 4.98
CA ILE A 5 1.20 -5.58 6.34
C ILE A 5 -0.12 -6.08 6.88
N GLU A 6 -1.18 -5.88 6.10
CA GLU A 6 -2.51 -6.27 6.49
C GLU A 6 -3.33 -6.64 5.26
N ASP A 7 -4.17 -7.66 5.42
CA ASP A 7 -5.18 -8.04 4.46
C ASP A 7 -6.56 -7.96 5.12
N ALA A 8 -7.39 -7.01 4.69
CA ALA A 8 -8.75 -6.86 5.20
C ALA A 8 -9.73 -7.89 4.60
N GLY A 9 -9.25 -8.83 3.78
CA GLY A 9 -10.03 -9.91 3.18
C GLY A 9 -9.99 -9.95 1.65
N ASP A 10 -10.43 -11.09 1.10
CA ASP A 10 -10.31 -11.47 -0.32
C ASP A 10 -11.00 -10.47 -1.30
N ASP A 11 -12.04 -9.77 -0.83
CA ASP A 11 -12.80 -8.76 -1.58
C ASP A 11 -12.52 -7.32 -1.10
N ASP A 12 -11.47 -7.12 -0.29
CA ASP A 12 -11.16 -5.86 0.33
C ASP A 12 -9.76 -5.33 0.03
N TYR A 13 -9.40 -4.23 0.68
CA TYR A 13 -8.09 -3.64 0.51
C TYR A 13 -7.04 -4.48 1.25
N THR A 14 -5.92 -4.69 0.59
CA THR A 14 -4.68 -5.22 1.17
C THR A 14 -3.67 -4.09 1.25
N LEU A 15 -3.09 -3.89 2.44
CA LEU A 15 -2.00 -2.95 2.68
C LEU A 15 -0.65 -3.69 2.63
N LEU A 16 0.28 -3.18 1.84
CA LEU A 16 1.59 -3.78 1.63
C LEU A 16 2.67 -2.73 1.37
N VAL A 17 3.92 -3.13 1.52
CA VAL A 17 5.11 -2.35 1.21
C VAL A 17 5.88 -3.08 0.11
N THR A 18 6.22 -2.33 -0.93
CA THR A 18 7.05 -2.80 -2.05
C THR A 18 8.52 -2.79 -1.68
N ASP A 19 9.30 -3.53 -2.46
CA ASP A 19 10.76 -3.59 -2.35
C ASP A 19 11.44 -2.23 -2.55
N ASP A 20 10.79 -1.33 -3.28
CA ASP A 20 11.27 0.05 -3.48
C ASP A 20 11.03 0.94 -2.25
N GLY A 21 10.46 0.39 -1.18
CA GLY A 21 10.06 1.14 0.02
C GLY A 21 8.81 1.99 -0.21
N ALA A 22 8.02 1.71 -1.24
CA ALA A 22 6.73 2.37 -1.44
C ALA A 22 5.58 1.59 -0.79
N VAL A 23 4.69 2.30 -0.10
CA VAL A 23 3.51 1.73 0.55
C VAL A 23 2.36 1.72 -0.44
N GLU A 24 1.70 0.57 -0.60
CA GLU A 24 0.55 0.40 -1.48
C GLU A 24 -0.65 -0.18 -0.71
N ALA A 25 -1.82 0.41 -0.93
CA ALA A 25 -3.10 -0.19 -0.61
C ALA A 25 -3.76 -0.61 -1.93
N ARG A 26 -3.86 -1.92 -2.17
CA ARG A 26 -4.50 -2.47 -3.38
C ARG A 26 -5.78 -3.19 -3.03
N LYS A 27 -6.84 -2.96 -3.79
CA LYS A 27 -8.08 -3.74 -3.75
C LYS A 27 -8.34 -4.34 -5.11
N ARG A 28 -8.62 -5.64 -5.14
CA ARG A 28 -9.12 -6.30 -6.34
C ARG A 28 -10.60 -5.98 -6.46
N VAL A 29 -10.99 -5.37 -7.58
CA VAL A 29 -12.40 -5.11 -7.88
C VAL A 29 -12.80 -6.09 -8.98
N PRO A 30 -13.74 -7.02 -8.71
CA PRO A 30 -14.21 -7.92 -9.74
C PRO A 30 -14.74 -7.11 -10.93
N TYR A 31 -14.34 -7.50 -12.15
CA TYR A 31 -14.68 -6.85 -13.43
C TYR A 31 -14.08 -5.46 -13.69
N ASP A 32 -13.73 -4.68 -12.67
CA ASP A 32 -13.20 -3.31 -12.79
C ASP A 32 -11.65 -3.25 -12.76
N GLY A 33 -10.99 -4.31 -12.31
CA GLY A 33 -9.54 -4.45 -12.29
C GLY A 33 -8.94 -4.31 -10.89
N VAL A 34 -7.86 -3.54 -10.74
CA VAL A 34 -7.19 -3.35 -9.45
C VAL A 34 -7.11 -1.87 -9.14
N ARG A 35 -7.60 -1.49 -7.97
CA ARG A 35 -7.54 -0.13 -7.45
C ARG A 35 -6.35 -0.02 -6.51
N VAL A 36 -5.43 0.88 -6.80
CA VAL A 36 -4.18 1.02 -6.07
C VAL A 36 -4.03 2.44 -5.54
N TYR A 37 -3.75 2.59 -4.25
CA TYR A 37 -3.28 3.82 -3.64
C TYR A 37 -1.83 3.60 -3.25
N THR A 38 -0.89 4.35 -3.79
CA THR A 38 0.53 4.13 -3.52
C THR A 38 1.28 5.42 -3.29
N THR A 39 2.32 5.33 -2.47
CA THR A 39 3.31 6.40 -2.29
C THR A 39 4.30 6.47 -3.43
N ALA A 40 4.41 5.42 -4.24
CA ALA A 40 5.25 5.43 -5.43
C ALA A 40 4.79 6.53 -6.38
N THR A 41 5.72 7.38 -6.79
CA THR A 41 5.55 8.29 -7.92
C THR A 41 5.57 7.45 -9.19
N ARG A 42 4.41 6.99 -9.63
CA ARG A 42 4.30 6.29 -10.91
C ARG A 42 4.28 7.31 -12.04
N ASP A 43 5.23 7.22 -12.95
CA ASP A 43 5.09 7.69 -14.34
C ASP A 43 3.98 6.86 -14.99
N LEU A 44 2.72 7.21 -14.74
CA LEU A 44 1.63 6.52 -15.40
C LEU A 44 1.53 6.99 -16.85
N PRO A 45 1.56 6.09 -17.85
CA PRO A 45 1.08 6.41 -19.19
C PRO A 45 -0.39 6.83 -19.06
N THR A 46 -0.62 8.10 -19.38
CA THR A 46 -1.92 8.77 -19.47
C THR A 46 -2.85 7.97 -20.38
N GLY A 47 -3.72 7.11 -19.83
CA GLY A 47 -4.56 6.30 -20.73
C GLY A 47 -5.75 5.58 -20.15
N ARG A 48 -5.67 4.99 -18.95
CA ARG A 48 -6.83 4.33 -18.34
C ARG A 48 -7.33 5.12 -17.14
N ARG A 49 -8.63 5.41 -17.14
CA ARG A 49 -9.39 5.96 -16.00
C ARG A 49 -9.42 4.94 -14.85
N THR A 50 -8.27 4.55 -14.32
CA THR A 50 -8.21 3.76 -13.10
C THR A 50 -8.34 4.75 -11.95
N GLN A 51 -9.25 4.48 -10.99
CA GLN A 51 -9.40 5.30 -9.79
C GLN A 51 -8.21 5.18 -8.80
N SER A 52 -7.06 4.73 -9.30
CA SER A 52 -5.80 4.56 -8.60
C SER A 52 -5.11 5.92 -8.43
N GLN A 53 -4.47 6.12 -7.27
CA GLN A 53 -3.77 7.37 -6.96
C GLN A 53 -2.34 7.06 -6.52
N TYR A 54 -1.42 7.90 -6.98
CA TYR A 54 0.03 7.73 -6.92
C TYR A 54 0.66 8.99 -6.31
N GLY A 55 1.88 8.87 -5.79
CA GLY A 55 2.58 9.98 -5.13
C GLY A 55 1.88 10.48 -3.86
N LEU A 56 1.10 9.61 -3.20
CA LEU A 56 0.47 9.92 -1.92
C LEU A 56 1.50 9.85 -0.78
N SER A 57 1.21 10.53 0.31
CA SER A 57 1.96 10.32 1.56
C SER A 57 1.58 8.99 2.19
N VAL A 58 2.47 8.38 2.98
CA VAL A 58 2.18 7.16 3.75
C VAL A 58 0.90 7.32 4.57
N ASP A 59 0.75 8.48 5.21
CA ASP A 59 -0.42 8.82 6.02
C ASP A 59 -1.72 8.86 5.20
N GLU A 60 -1.65 9.34 3.96
CA GLU A 60 -2.80 9.38 3.05
C GLU A 60 -3.17 7.99 2.56
N VAL A 61 -2.19 7.11 2.33
CA VAL A 61 -2.45 5.71 1.96
C VAL A 61 -3.15 4.99 3.10
N ILE A 62 -2.63 5.11 4.33
CA ILE A 62 -3.26 4.54 5.54
C ILE A 62 -4.65 5.11 5.77
N GLY A 63 -4.82 6.43 5.65
CA GLY A 63 -6.12 7.08 5.81
C GLY A 63 -7.15 6.59 4.79
N ARG A 64 -6.74 6.39 3.53
CA ARG A 64 -7.62 5.86 2.48
C ARG A 64 -7.93 4.39 2.63
N TYR A 65 -6.99 3.62 3.15
CA TYR A 65 -7.16 2.23 3.52
C TYR A 65 -8.22 2.13 4.62
N LEU A 66 -8.02 2.79 5.77
CA LEU A 66 -8.97 2.79 6.88
C LEU A 66 -10.36 3.31 6.53
N ALA A 67 -10.44 4.30 5.63
CA ALA A 67 -11.72 4.86 5.21
C ALA A 67 -12.54 3.91 4.32
N ARG A 68 -11.94 2.82 3.80
CA ARG A 68 -12.60 1.92 2.82
C ARG A 68 -12.48 0.44 3.14
N ALA A 69 -11.45 0.03 3.86
CA ALA A 69 -11.23 -1.33 4.29
C ALA A 69 -12.08 -1.62 5.53
N ASP A 70 -12.69 -2.80 5.57
CA ASP A 70 -13.35 -3.29 6.78
C ASP A 70 -12.28 -3.91 7.70
N THR A 71 -11.52 -3.05 8.37
CA THR A 71 -10.47 -3.47 9.30
C THR A 71 -10.82 -3.05 10.73
N ALA A 72 -10.56 -3.95 11.68
CA ALA A 72 -10.63 -3.65 13.10
C ALA A 72 -9.34 -3.00 13.63
N THR A 73 -8.28 -2.97 12.81
CA THR A 73 -6.97 -2.47 13.22
C THR A 73 -6.98 -0.95 13.25
N PRO A 74 -6.61 -0.35 14.40
CA PRO A 74 -6.61 1.10 14.52
C PRO A 74 -5.41 1.69 13.76
N ARG A 75 -5.55 2.96 13.35
CA ARG A 75 -4.51 3.71 12.63
C ARG A 75 -3.09 3.64 13.23
N PRO A 76 -2.87 3.79 14.55
CA PRO A 76 -1.51 3.74 15.10
C PRO A 76 -0.81 2.39 14.85
N ASP A 77 -1.52 1.28 15.01
CA ASP A 77 -0.97 -0.07 14.77
C ASP A 77 -0.61 -0.29 13.30
N LEU A 78 -1.45 0.20 12.37
CA LEU A 78 -1.11 0.19 10.94
C LEU A 78 0.11 1.06 10.64
N ALA A 79 0.19 2.25 11.23
CA ALA A 79 1.32 3.16 11.01
C ALA A 79 2.63 2.57 11.55
N GLU A 80 2.58 1.90 12.70
CA GLU A 80 3.73 1.20 13.27
C GLU A 80 4.16 0.02 12.38
N SER A 81 3.20 -0.79 11.93
CA SER A 81 3.47 -1.93 11.04
C SER A 81 4.05 -1.47 9.70
N VAL A 82 3.56 -0.36 9.15
CA VAL A 82 4.13 0.29 7.95
C VAL A 82 5.54 0.80 8.21
N ALA A 83 5.78 1.46 9.33
CA ALA A 83 7.11 1.94 9.68
C ALA A 83 8.10 0.77 9.87
N GLN A 84 7.65 -0.34 10.44
CA GLN A 84 8.47 -1.55 10.58
C GLN A 84 8.80 -2.17 9.22
N ALA A 85 7.80 -2.42 8.38
CA ALA A 85 8.00 -2.98 7.04
C ALA A 85 8.94 -2.10 6.19
N LEU A 86 8.80 -0.77 6.27
CA LEU A 86 9.72 0.16 5.60
C LEU A 86 11.16 0.06 6.11
N ARG A 87 11.37 -0.19 7.41
CA ARG A 87 12.70 -0.41 7.97
C ARG A 87 13.27 -1.76 7.54
N GLU A 88 12.45 -2.80 7.44
CA GLU A 88 12.87 -4.13 6.96
C GLU A 88 13.35 -4.04 5.51
N VAL A 89 12.55 -3.44 4.62
CA VAL A 89 12.93 -3.22 3.21
C VAL A 89 14.23 -2.40 3.10
N ARG A 90 14.38 -1.35 3.92
CA ARG A 90 15.60 -0.54 3.93
C ARG A 90 16.83 -1.32 4.41
N GLN A 91 16.67 -2.22 5.38
CA GLN A 91 17.77 -3.04 5.89
C GLN A 91 18.18 -4.12 4.89
N GLU A 92 17.21 -4.78 4.22
CA GLU A 92 17.49 -5.74 3.15
C GLU A 92 18.23 -5.12 1.95
N GLY A 93 17.99 -3.84 1.66
CA GLY A 93 18.73 -3.11 0.63
C GLY A 93 20.17 -2.73 1.03
N ASP A 94 20.47 -2.63 2.32
CA ASP A 94 21.77 -2.21 2.86
C ASP A 94 22.68 -3.42 3.17
N ASP A 95 22.11 -4.57 3.55
CA ASP A 95 22.83 -5.83 3.85
C ASP A 95 23.42 -6.53 2.60
N ALA A 96 23.22 -5.96 1.42
CA ALA A 96 23.74 -6.46 0.15
C ALA A 96 25.13 -5.91 -0.25
N CYS A 97 25.84 -5.18 0.63
CA CYS A 97 27.17 -4.61 0.38
C CYS A 97 28.32 -5.30 1.13
#